data_AF-A0A9P9DUR5-F1
#
_entry.id   AF-A0A9P9DUR5-F1
#
_cell.length_a   1.000
_cell.length_b   1.000
_cell.length_c   1.000
_cell.angle_alpha   90.00
_cell.angle_beta   90.00
_cell.angle_gamma   90.00
#
_symmetry.space_group_name_H-M   'P 1'
#
loop_
_entity.id
_entity.type
_entity.pdbx_description
1 polymer ?
#
loop_
_entity_poly.entity_id
_entity_poly.type
_entity_poly.pdbx_seq_one_letter_code
_entity_poly.pdbx_strand_id
1 'polypeptide(L)'
;MTMANSLSRSALCRISTFSRIQCYRTVPRCSIASRGFHSTPSQRTDGVFRELTSMRVRTPWVEALRNQQSEGHDPTQASGKQKVPSDRKLTPKRMSDSYHKVVLPLAQDPWLLDTYLNSSGHIRLGTIFMDLDALSGVIAYKHTGEDVTTVTASCDRIIIKHPLSEICDLELSGEVTYATGRSSLEVSMQVAKAPKEGEAIKSEDVLISCTFTMVSLDPGTKKPVNVNPLIVESPEEKRLYALGERNSKIRKQRNQTALIKHTPNDLESDLIHAFWQKQLQFHDPHDELRKPDNVHFMDTTTLKTAMIMQPQFRNRHHFMIFGGFLLKQTFELAFTCAAAFAHARPTFVSLDPSTFQNPVPVGSILYLTATVVYTDPPLIGAPDETIDPESKYTRVQVRVESKVRDVEHGRSKPTGQFNYTFNVEKNIRVMPRTYQEFMQYLDARRRADQIKESIDADGIGLSPKVAEESVTE
;
A
#
# COMPACT_ATOMS: atom_id res chain seq x y z
N MET A 1 -44.61 4.09 -73.86
CA MET A 1 -45.11 5.33 -73.21
C MET A 1 -43.90 6.03 -72.59
N THR A 2 -43.14 6.79 -73.39
CA THR A 2 -43.15 8.28 -73.49
C THR A 2 -42.69 8.96 -72.19
N MET A 3 -41.41 9.34 -72.10
CA MET A 3 -40.75 10.60 -72.54
C MET A 3 -40.57 11.53 -71.32
N ALA A 4 -39.36 11.77 -70.81
CA ALA A 4 -38.30 12.65 -71.33
C ALA A 4 -38.70 14.13 -71.41
N ASN A 5 -38.00 15.01 -70.67
CA ASN A 5 -37.62 16.32 -71.18
C ASN A 5 -36.48 16.96 -70.37
N SER A 6 -35.31 16.95 -71.00
CA SER A 6 -34.20 17.87 -70.83
C SER A 6 -34.52 19.22 -71.50
N LEU A 7 -34.08 20.33 -70.92
CA LEU A 7 -33.79 21.55 -71.70
C LEU A 7 -32.50 22.20 -71.21
N SER A 8 -31.52 22.19 -72.12
CA SER A 8 -30.29 22.97 -72.13
C SER A 8 -30.45 24.08 -73.19
N ARG A 9 -29.86 25.26 -72.95
CA ARG A 9 -29.44 26.31 -73.90
C ARG A 9 -28.95 27.50 -73.05
N SER A 10 -27.91 28.26 -73.35
CA SER A 10 -26.78 28.24 -74.27
C SER A 10 -26.07 29.58 -74.04
N ALA A 11 -24.74 29.54 -74.03
CA ALA A 11 -23.74 30.59 -74.21
C ALA A 11 -24.17 32.04 -74.55
N LEU A 12 -23.44 33.02 -73.98
CA LEU A 12 -22.77 34.08 -74.74
C LEU A 12 -21.64 34.73 -73.92
N CYS A 13 -20.50 34.90 -74.59
CA CYS A 13 -19.21 35.39 -74.11
C CYS A 13 -19.01 36.85 -74.57
N ARG A 14 -17.99 37.53 -74.02
CA ARG A 14 -17.32 38.82 -74.42
C ARG A 14 -17.70 40.03 -73.54
N ILE A 15 -16.83 40.94 -73.06
CA ILE A 15 -15.44 41.34 -73.38
C ILE A 15 -14.79 42.01 -72.14
N SER A 16 -13.45 41.98 -72.13
CA SER A 16 -12.44 42.53 -71.21
C SER A 16 -12.53 44.00 -70.77
N THR A 17 -12.00 44.33 -69.58
CA THR A 17 -10.82 45.22 -69.40
C THR A 17 -10.30 45.24 -67.94
N PHE A 18 -8.99 45.48 -67.82
CA PHE A 18 -8.12 45.63 -66.63
C PHE A 18 -8.70 46.59 -65.54
N SER A 19 -8.35 46.54 -64.25
CA SER A 19 -7.02 46.52 -63.64
C SER A 19 -7.08 46.21 -62.12
N ARG A 20 -5.95 45.77 -61.57
CA ARG A 20 -5.70 45.48 -60.15
C ARG A 20 -5.78 46.74 -59.28
N ILE A 21 -6.50 46.67 -58.16
CA ILE A 21 -6.08 47.34 -56.91
C ILE A 21 -6.25 46.33 -55.77
N GLN A 22 -5.12 46.00 -55.14
CA GLN A 22 -4.99 45.01 -54.08
C GLN A 22 -5.13 45.74 -52.74
N CYS A 23 -6.34 45.79 -52.18
CA CYS A 23 -6.55 46.24 -50.81
C CYS A 23 -6.43 45.04 -49.86
N TYR A 24 -5.32 44.97 -49.12
CA TYR A 24 -5.18 44.08 -47.98
C TYR A 24 -6.21 44.44 -46.90
N ARG A 25 -7.29 43.67 -46.78
CA ARG A 25 -8.10 43.63 -45.57
C ARG A 25 -7.45 42.67 -44.59
N THR A 26 -6.76 43.21 -43.60
CA THR A 26 -6.40 42.50 -42.38
C THR A 26 -7.69 42.12 -41.64
N VAL A 27 -8.08 40.85 -41.74
CA VAL A 27 -9.11 40.29 -40.85
C VAL A 27 -8.44 40.07 -39.49
N PRO A 28 -8.92 40.67 -38.39
CA PRO A 28 -8.43 40.30 -37.08
C PRO A 28 -8.86 38.85 -36.83
N ARG A 29 -7.90 37.94 -36.69
CA ARG A 29 -8.15 36.61 -36.15
C ARG A 29 -8.70 36.81 -34.73
N CYS A 30 -10.00 36.69 -34.58
CA CYS A 30 -10.62 36.50 -33.29
C CYS A 30 -10.14 35.13 -32.80
N SER A 31 -9.15 35.11 -31.92
CA SER A 31 -8.76 33.92 -31.18
C SER A 31 -9.97 33.54 -30.33
N ILE A 32 -10.70 32.52 -30.77
CA ILE A 32 -11.65 31.81 -29.91
C ILE A 32 -10.78 31.21 -28.81
N ALA A 33 -10.62 31.95 -27.71
CA ALA A 33 -10.10 31.42 -26.48
C ALA A 33 -11.06 30.30 -26.07
N SER A 34 -10.63 29.06 -26.26
CA SER A 34 -11.29 27.93 -25.62
C SER A 34 -11.38 28.29 -24.14
N ARG A 35 -12.59 28.50 -23.62
CA ARG A 35 -12.80 28.53 -22.17
C ARG A 35 -12.50 27.13 -21.66
N GLY A 36 -11.22 26.84 -21.43
CA GLY A 36 -10.83 25.71 -20.61
C GLY A 36 -11.37 25.98 -19.21
N PHE A 37 -11.99 24.99 -18.58
CA PHE A 37 -12.39 25.04 -17.17
C PHE A 37 -11.18 25.12 -16.20
N HIS A 38 -9.98 25.38 -16.72
CA HIS A 38 -8.75 25.54 -15.96
C HIS A 38 -8.06 26.83 -16.41
N SER A 39 -8.14 27.85 -15.56
CA SER A 39 -7.33 29.07 -15.63
C SER A 39 -6.04 28.95 -14.80
N THR A 40 -5.79 27.80 -14.19
CA THR A 40 -4.57 27.53 -13.44
C THR A 40 -3.48 27.02 -14.39
N PRO A 41 -2.29 27.65 -14.43
CA PRO A 41 -1.14 27.08 -15.12
C PRO A 41 -0.83 25.71 -14.52
N SER A 42 -0.46 24.73 -15.34
CA SER A 42 0.02 23.42 -14.88
C SER A 42 1.23 23.64 -13.97
N GLN A 43 1.06 23.43 -12.67
CA GLN A 43 2.16 23.56 -11.73
C GLN A 43 3.13 22.38 -11.90
N ARG A 44 4.41 22.61 -11.59
CA ARG A 44 5.50 21.62 -11.73
C ARG A 44 5.42 20.47 -10.71
N THR A 45 4.30 20.28 -10.04
CA THR A 45 4.03 19.19 -9.11
C THR A 45 3.99 17.82 -9.80
N ASP A 46 3.69 17.78 -11.11
CA ASP A 46 3.45 16.54 -11.85
C ASP A 46 4.72 15.71 -12.12
N GLY A 47 5.93 16.28 -11.98
CA GLY A 47 7.17 15.54 -12.29
C GLY A 47 7.35 14.27 -11.44
N VAL A 48 7.14 14.41 -10.13
CA VAL A 48 7.34 13.34 -9.13
C VAL A 48 6.19 12.33 -9.17
N PHE A 49 4.96 12.82 -9.23
CA PHE A 49 3.80 11.95 -9.42
C PHE A 49 3.91 11.20 -10.73
N ARG A 50 4.35 11.83 -11.82
CA ARG A 50 4.59 11.16 -13.10
C ARG A 50 5.66 10.10 -13.00
N GLU A 51 6.74 10.29 -12.26
CA GLU A 51 7.76 9.23 -12.09
C GLU A 51 7.16 8.00 -11.39
N LEU A 52 6.43 8.19 -10.29
CA LEU A 52 5.77 7.11 -9.54
C LEU A 52 4.55 6.51 -10.25
N THR A 53 3.85 7.28 -11.10
CA THR A 53 2.59 6.86 -11.74
C THR A 53 2.71 6.50 -13.22
N SER A 54 3.77 6.93 -13.91
CA SER A 54 4.00 6.64 -15.34
C SER A 54 4.06 5.14 -15.62
N MET A 55 4.59 4.39 -14.66
CA MET A 55 4.68 2.94 -14.73
C MET A 55 3.40 2.24 -14.25
N ARG A 56 2.52 2.95 -13.54
CA ARG A 56 1.25 2.43 -13.01
C ARG A 56 0.19 2.28 -14.09
N VAL A 57 0.10 3.22 -15.04
CA VAL A 57 -0.93 3.20 -16.09
C VAL A 57 -0.34 3.57 -17.45
N ARG A 58 -0.43 2.66 -18.43
CA ARG A 58 0.04 2.89 -19.81
C ARG A 58 -1.06 3.20 -20.82
N THR A 59 -2.26 2.71 -20.55
CA THR A 59 -3.39 2.81 -21.48
C THR A 59 -4.54 3.52 -20.77
N PRO A 60 -5.15 4.53 -21.40
CA PRO A 60 -6.40 5.12 -20.93
C PRO A 60 -7.46 4.05 -20.66
N TRP A 61 -8.27 4.26 -19.62
CA TRP A 61 -9.27 3.28 -19.21
C TRP A 61 -10.26 2.97 -20.34
N VAL A 62 -10.68 4.00 -21.08
CA VAL A 62 -11.63 3.87 -22.19
C VAL A 62 -11.11 2.95 -23.29
N GLU A 63 -9.82 3.03 -23.61
CA GLU A 63 -9.20 2.16 -24.61
C GLU A 63 -9.05 0.73 -24.09
N ALA A 64 -8.59 0.56 -22.85
CA ALA A 64 -8.50 -0.76 -22.22
C ALA A 64 -9.87 -1.45 -22.18
N LEU A 65 -10.91 -0.71 -21.78
CA LEU A 65 -12.29 -1.21 -21.70
C LEU A 65 -12.83 -1.62 -23.09
N ARG A 66 -12.59 -0.82 -24.13
CA ARG A 66 -12.98 -1.16 -25.50
C ARG A 66 -12.31 -2.44 -25.99
N ASN A 67 -11.01 -2.58 -25.74
CA ASN A 67 -10.26 -3.79 -26.11
C ASN A 67 -10.81 -5.02 -25.39
N GLN A 68 -11.09 -4.91 -24.09
CA GLN A 68 -11.70 -5.99 -23.32
C GLN A 68 -13.09 -6.38 -23.87
N GLN A 69 -13.93 -5.39 -24.19
CA GLN A 69 -15.26 -5.64 -24.78
C GLN A 69 -15.17 -6.32 -26.14
N SER A 70 -14.15 -6.01 -26.94
CA SER A 70 -13.91 -6.67 -28.24
C SER A 70 -13.38 -8.10 -28.10
N GLU A 71 -12.55 -8.37 -27.08
CA GLU A 71 -11.97 -9.70 -26.83
C GLU A 71 -12.93 -10.64 -26.10
N GLY A 72 -13.96 -10.11 -25.41
CA GLY A 72 -14.94 -10.90 -24.67
C GLY A 72 -14.37 -11.69 -23.48
N HIS A 73 -13.16 -11.32 -23.02
CA HIS A 73 -12.38 -12.10 -22.05
C HIS A 73 -12.50 -11.54 -20.62
N ASP A 74 -12.60 -12.44 -19.64
CA ASP A 74 -12.55 -12.10 -18.22
C ASP A 74 -11.10 -11.73 -17.82
N PRO A 75 -10.83 -10.50 -17.37
CA PRO A 75 -9.48 -10.02 -17.10
C PRO A 75 -8.83 -10.70 -15.89
N THR A 76 -9.62 -11.41 -15.07
CA THR A 76 -9.10 -12.25 -13.98
C THR A 76 -8.58 -13.60 -14.49
N GLN A 77 -8.91 -14.01 -15.72
CA GLN A 77 -8.57 -15.31 -16.29
C GLN A 77 -7.39 -15.25 -17.26
N ALA A 78 -6.82 -16.42 -17.56
CA ALA A 78 -5.71 -16.57 -18.48
C ALA A 78 -6.08 -16.02 -19.86
N SER A 79 -5.35 -15.01 -20.34
CA SER A 79 -5.53 -14.46 -21.68
C SER A 79 -4.85 -15.34 -22.72
N GLY A 80 -5.38 -15.40 -23.95
CA GLY A 80 -4.77 -16.10 -25.08
C GLY A 80 -3.43 -15.52 -25.57
N LYS A 81 -2.79 -14.65 -24.78
CA LYS A 81 -1.45 -14.12 -25.05
C LYS A 81 -0.43 -15.27 -25.02
N GLN A 82 0.60 -15.15 -25.87
CA GLN A 82 1.68 -16.14 -25.92
C GLN A 82 2.27 -16.34 -24.52
N LYS A 83 2.33 -17.61 -24.11
CA LYS A 83 2.95 -18.04 -22.86
C LYS A 83 4.44 -17.67 -22.88
N VAL A 84 4.95 -17.17 -21.77
CA VAL A 84 6.37 -16.92 -21.58
C VAL A 84 7.10 -18.27 -21.70
N PRO A 85 8.13 -18.38 -22.57
CA PRO A 85 8.87 -19.62 -22.75
C PRO A 85 9.46 -20.11 -21.42
N SER A 86 9.29 -21.39 -21.12
CA SER A 86 9.81 -22.00 -19.88
C SER A 86 11.34 -22.05 -19.84
N ASP A 87 11.99 -21.96 -21.00
CA ASP A 87 13.43 -21.95 -21.24
C ASP A 87 14.01 -20.54 -21.42
N ARG A 88 13.28 -19.49 -21.02
CA ARG A 88 13.76 -18.10 -21.04
C ARG A 88 15.14 -18.02 -20.39
N LYS A 89 16.16 -17.60 -21.17
CA LYS A 89 17.51 -17.36 -20.67
C LYS A 89 17.49 -16.12 -19.77
N LEU A 90 17.41 -16.35 -18.47
CA LEU A 90 17.47 -15.30 -17.46
C LEU A 90 18.94 -14.99 -17.16
N THR A 91 19.39 -13.81 -17.59
CA THR A 91 20.73 -13.33 -17.24
C THR A 91 20.74 -12.89 -15.77
N PRO A 92 21.74 -13.30 -14.97
CA PRO A 92 21.91 -12.76 -13.62
C PRO A 92 22.06 -11.23 -13.64
N LYS A 93 21.52 -10.56 -12.62
CA LYS A 93 21.53 -9.10 -12.47
C LYS A 93 22.14 -8.69 -11.14
N ARG A 94 22.70 -7.49 -11.05
CA ARG A 94 23.21 -6.87 -9.81
C ARG A 94 22.07 -6.15 -9.09
N MET A 95 22.22 -5.89 -7.79
CA MET A 95 21.24 -5.09 -7.05
C MET A 95 21.10 -3.68 -7.67
N SER A 96 22.23 -3.09 -8.05
CA SER A 96 22.33 -1.79 -8.72
C SER A 96 21.59 -1.69 -10.06
N ASP A 97 21.39 -2.80 -10.78
CA ASP A 97 20.62 -2.82 -12.04
C ASP A 97 19.13 -2.50 -11.80
N SER A 98 18.65 -2.79 -10.59
CA SER A 98 17.27 -2.55 -10.17
C SER A 98 17.11 -1.27 -9.36
N TYR A 99 18.21 -0.67 -8.88
CA TYR A 99 18.19 0.51 -8.02
C TYR A 99 17.39 1.66 -8.66
N HIS A 100 16.57 2.30 -7.84
CA HIS A 100 15.85 3.49 -8.23
C HIS A 100 15.62 4.39 -7.03
N LYS A 101 15.54 5.69 -7.30
CA LYS A 101 15.24 6.71 -6.31
C LYS A 101 14.35 7.79 -6.88
N VAL A 102 13.50 8.34 -6.04
CA VAL A 102 12.60 9.46 -6.34
C VAL A 102 12.67 10.43 -5.17
N VAL A 103 12.78 11.72 -5.45
CA VAL A 103 12.76 12.77 -4.43
C VAL A 103 11.39 13.43 -4.42
N LEU A 104 10.76 13.48 -3.25
CA LEU A 104 9.54 14.24 -2.97
C LEU A 104 9.95 15.62 -2.45
N PRO A 105 9.80 16.71 -3.23
CA PRO A 105 10.17 18.06 -2.84
C PRO A 105 9.11 18.68 -1.89
N LEU A 106 8.83 18.02 -0.76
CA LEU A 106 7.78 18.40 0.18
C LEU A 106 8.04 19.76 0.86
N ALA A 107 9.30 20.15 1.05
CA ALA A 107 9.63 21.46 1.61
C ALA A 107 9.67 22.56 0.56
N GLN A 108 9.92 22.21 -0.70
CA GLN A 108 10.04 23.19 -1.80
C GLN A 108 8.71 23.48 -2.50
N ASP A 109 7.78 22.53 -2.50
CA ASP A 109 6.50 22.62 -3.22
C ASP A 109 5.30 22.51 -2.26
N PRO A 110 4.72 23.64 -1.83
CA PRO A 110 3.55 23.66 -0.95
C PRO A 110 2.32 22.96 -1.51
N TRP A 111 2.10 22.99 -2.83
CA TRP A 111 0.94 22.33 -3.45
C TRP A 111 1.09 20.82 -3.46
N LEU A 112 2.32 20.34 -3.64
CA LEU A 112 2.63 18.93 -3.43
C LEU A 112 2.41 18.57 -1.96
N LEU A 113 2.97 19.36 -1.04
CA LEU A 113 2.86 19.13 0.41
C LEU A 113 1.40 19.02 0.88
N ASP A 114 0.49 19.84 0.38
CA ASP A 114 -0.96 19.77 0.68
C ASP A 114 -1.55 18.38 0.40
N THR A 115 -1.02 17.66 -0.59
CA THR A 115 -1.46 16.30 -0.91
C THR A 115 -0.86 15.23 0.01
N TYR A 116 0.13 15.58 0.83
CA TYR A 116 0.75 14.69 1.83
C TYR A 116 0.39 15.06 3.26
N LEU A 117 -0.14 16.25 3.54
CA LEU A 117 -0.51 16.65 4.90
C LEU A 117 -1.93 16.21 5.29
N ASN A 118 -2.14 16.01 6.59
CA ASN A 118 -3.45 15.93 7.22
C ASN A 118 -3.89 17.30 7.78
N SER A 119 -5.09 17.35 8.36
CA SER A 119 -5.67 18.59 8.92
C SER A 119 -4.85 19.20 10.05
N SER A 120 -4.01 18.41 10.71
CA SER A 120 -3.16 18.83 11.83
C SER A 120 -1.73 19.18 11.37
N GLY A 121 -1.47 19.23 10.06
CA GLY A 121 -0.15 19.55 9.51
C GLY A 121 0.89 18.42 9.60
N HIS A 122 0.47 17.17 9.86
CA HIS A 122 1.36 16.02 9.86
C HIS A 122 1.34 15.29 8.51
N ILE A 123 2.46 14.66 8.14
CA ILE A 123 2.60 13.86 6.93
C ILE A 123 1.78 12.57 7.08
N ARG A 124 0.92 12.33 6.09
CA ARG A 124 0.07 11.15 5.94
C ARG A 124 0.88 9.96 5.47
N LEU A 125 1.17 9.05 6.39
CA LEU A 125 1.95 7.85 6.09
C LEU A 125 1.24 6.91 5.12
N GLY A 126 -0.11 6.90 5.11
CA GLY A 126 -0.88 6.16 4.11
C GLY A 126 -0.54 6.54 2.67
N THR A 127 -0.28 7.82 2.39
CA THR A 127 0.15 8.29 1.06
C THR A 127 1.58 7.83 0.76
N ILE A 128 2.49 7.89 1.74
CA ILE A 128 3.86 7.38 1.59
C ILE A 128 3.86 5.87 1.32
N PHE A 129 3.03 5.07 2.00
CA PHE A 129 2.93 3.62 1.75
C PHE A 129 2.41 3.30 0.35
N MET A 130 1.49 4.12 -0.16
CA MET A 130 0.99 4.03 -1.52
C MET A 130 2.11 4.27 -2.55
N ASP A 131 2.99 5.24 -2.27
CA ASP A 131 4.13 5.58 -3.13
C ASP A 131 5.24 4.53 -3.05
N LEU A 132 5.50 3.97 -1.87
CA LEU A 132 6.44 2.86 -1.68
C LEU A 132 6.02 1.63 -2.48
N ASP A 133 4.74 1.25 -2.50
CA ASP A 133 4.25 0.15 -3.34
C ASP A 133 4.47 0.46 -4.84
N ALA A 134 4.20 1.71 -5.26
CA ALA A 134 4.43 2.12 -6.65
C ALA A 134 5.91 2.05 -7.04
N LEU A 135 6.81 2.54 -6.17
CA LEU A 135 8.26 2.45 -6.34
C LEU A 135 8.74 1.00 -6.38
N SER A 136 8.19 0.13 -5.52
CA SER A 136 8.52 -1.29 -5.52
C SER A 136 8.18 -1.95 -6.86
N GLY A 137 7.04 -1.57 -7.46
CA GLY A 137 6.67 -1.98 -8.80
C GLY A 137 7.69 -1.53 -9.85
N VAL A 138 8.14 -0.27 -9.78
CA VAL A 138 9.17 0.26 -10.69
C VAL A 138 10.46 -0.53 -10.63
N ILE A 139 10.99 -0.72 -9.41
CA ILE A 139 12.22 -1.47 -9.14
C ILE A 139 12.07 -2.92 -9.64
N ALA A 140 10.93 -3.55 -9.35
CA ALA A 140 10.68 -4.92 -9.78
C ALA A 140 10.62 -5.07 -11.30
N TYR A 141 10.05 -4.10 -12.02
CA TYR A 141 10.04 -4.10 -13.49
C TYR A 141 11.42 -3.84 -14.09
N LYS A 142 12.27 -2.98 -13.48
CA LYS A 142 13.68 -2.85 -13.89
C LYS A 142 14.44 -4.18 -13.77
N HIS A 143 14.15 -4.96 -12.73
CA HIS A 143 14.76 -6.26 -12.53
C HIS A 143 14.22 -7.34 -13.49
N THR A 144 12.91 -7.44 -13.64
CA THR A 144 12.25 -8.58 -14.33
C THR A 144 12.00 -8.37 -15.83
N GLY A 145 12.02 -7.11 -16.29
CA GLY A 145 11.67 -6.73 -17.65
C GLY A 145 10.17 -6.67 -17.91
N GLU A 146 9.78 -6.25 -19.11
CA GLU A 146 8.36 -6.03 -19.46
C GLU A 146 7.62 -7.29 -19.92
N ASP A 147 8.36 -8.38 -20.18
CA ASP A 147 7.82 -9.64 -20.70
C ASP A 147 6.94 -10.38 -19.68
N VAL A 148 7.04 -10.00 -18.40
CA VAL A 148 6.32 -10.64 -17.29
C VAL A 148 5.40 -9.64 -16.60
N THR A 149 4.35 -10.16 -15.97
CA THR A 149 3.45 -9.39 -15.13
C THR A 149 3.94 -9.46 -13.70
N THR A 150 4.43 -8.36 -13.14
CA THR A 150 4.89 -8.33 -11.74
C THR A 150 3.86 -7.61 -10.86
N VAL A 151 3.46 -8.27 -9.77
CA VAL A 151 2.45 -7.80 -8.82
C VAL A 151 2.95 -7.84 -7.38
N THR A 152 2.41 -6.99 -6.53
CA THR A 152 2.69 -6.99 -5.09
C THR A 152 2.02 -8.19 -4.42
N ALA A 153 2.79 -9.04 -3.76
CA ALA A 153 2.28 -10.22 -3.06
C ALA A 153 2.20 -10.00 -1.54
N SER A 154 3.17 -9.31 -0.96
CA SER A 154 3.09 -8.84 0.42
C SER A 154 3.85 -7.53 0.60
N CYS A 155 3.33 -6.70 1.50
CA CYS A 155 4.14 -5.70 2.18
C CYS A 155 4.63 -6.39 3.45
N ASP A 156 5.94 -6.53 3.60
CA ASP A 156 6.50 -7.25 4.73
C ASP A 156 6.51 -6.33 5.95
N ARG A 157 7.66 -5.86 6.42
CA ARG A 157 7.70 -4.99 7.61
C ARG A 157 7.94 -3.55 7.18
N ILE A 158 7.17 -2.62 7.74
CA ILE A 158 7.47 -1.18 7.68
C ILE A 158 7.76 -0.73 9.11
N ILE A 159 8.94 -0.16 9.34
CA ILE A 159 9.39 0.35 10.64
C ILE A 159 9.75 1.81 10.49
N ILE A 160 9.32 2.63 11.45
CA ILE A 160 9.85 3.98 11.63
C ILE A 160 11.14 3.87 12.44
N LYS A 161 12.28 4.24 11.84
CA LYS A 161 13.60 4.22 12.48
C LYS A 161 13.85 5.49 13.29
N HIS A 162 13.73 6.64 12.63
CA HIS A 162 13.91 7.96 13.24
C HIS A 162 12.71 8.82 12.89
N PRO A 163 12.06 9.49 13.85
CA PRO A 163 10.92 10.33 13.53
C PRO A 163 11.38 11.59 12.79
N LEU A 164 10.51 12.13 11.92
CA LEU A 164 10.75 13.46 11.36
C LEU A 164 10.40 14.51 12.41
N SER A 165 11.31 15.44 12.67
CA SER A 165 11.09 16.61 13.54
C SER A 165 10.52 17.82 12.80
N GLU A 166 10.67 17.85 11.47
CA GLU A 166 10.26 18.96 10.61
C GLU A 166 9.90 18.43 9.21
N ILE A 167 9.13 19.22 8.46
CA ILE A 167 8.82 18.91 7.07
C ILE A 167 10.06 19.20 6.22
N CYS A 168 10.58 18.17 5.57
CA CYS A 168 11.71 18.25 4.66
C CYS A 168 11.41 17.48 3.36
N ASP A 169 12.26 17.69 2.34
CA ASP A 169 12.22 16.86 1.15
C ASP A 169 12.60 15.41 1.51
N LEU A 170 11.94 14.43 0.89
CA LEU A 170 12.14 13.01 1.18
C LEU A 170 12.67 12.28 -0.04
N GLU A 171 13.73 11.49 0.13
CA GLU A 171 14.16 10.52 -0.88
C GLU A 171 13.54 9.15 -0.58
N LEU A 172 12.78 8.61 -1.54
CA LEU A 172 12.33 7.23 -1.56
C LEU A 172 13.29 6.47 -2.48
N SER A 173 14.03 5.50 -1.96
CA SER A 173 14.98 4.72 -2.74
C SER A 173 14.97 3.25 -2.36
N GLY A 174 15.38 2.39 -3.30
CA GLY A 174 15.50 0.97 -3.03
C GLY A 174 15.92 0.15 -4.24
N GLU A 175 16.05 -1.15 -4.01
CA GLU A 175 16.56 -2.14 -4.95
C GLU A 175 16.10 -3.55 -4.60
N VAL A 176 16.25 -4.49 -5.53
CA VAL A 176 16.01 -5.91 -5.29
C VAL A 176 17.19 -6.49 -4.51
N THR A 177 16.94 -6.89 -3.27
CA THR A 177 17.97 -7.40 -2.35
C THR A 177 17.97 -8.91 -2.23
N TYR A 178 16.84 -9.56 -2.57
CA TYR A 178 16.75 -11.01 -2.57
C TYR A 178 15.84 -11.50 -3.70
N ALA A 179 16.30 -12.51 -4.45
CA ALA A 179 15.54 -13.15 -5.49
C ALA A 179 15.60 -14.67 -5.28
N THR A 180 14.44 -15.31 -5.16
CA THR A 180 14.38 -16.76 -4.87
C THR A 180 14.89 -17.65 -6.00
N GLY A 181 15.14 -17.09 -7.19
CA GLY A 181 15.41 -17.85 -8.43
C GLY A 181 14.19 -18.59 -8.99
N ARG A 182 13.07 -18.58 -8.26
CA ARG A 182 11.74 -18.97 -8.75
C ARG A 182 11.00 -17.69 -9.13
N SER A 183 9.84 -17.40 -8.55
CA SER A 183 8.94 -16.34 -9.04
C SER A 183 8.86 -15.10 -8.16
N SER A 184 9.49 -15.11 -6.98
CA SER A 184 9.40 -14.01 -6.02
C SER A 184 10.72 -13.29 -5.83
N LEU A 185 10.63 -11.98 -5.67
CA LEU A 185 11.71 -11.06 -5.39
C LEU A 185 11.33 -10.16 -4.20
N GLU A 186 12.28 -9.89 -3.33
CA GLU A 186 12.17 -8.95 -2.22
C GLU A 186 12.82 -7.64 -2.64
N VAL A 187 12.05 -6.56 -2.58
CA VAL A 187 12.50 -5.20 -2.82
C VAL A 187 12.69 -4.53 -1.46
N SER A 188 13.93 -4.18 -1.11
CA SER A 188 14.20 -3.37 0.07
C SER A 188 14.20 -1.91 -0.30
N MET A 189 13.48 -1.11 0.47
CA MET A 189 13.38 0.33 0.28
C MET A 189 13.56 1.08 1.59
N GLN A 190 13.93 2.34 1.47
CA GLN A 190 14.00 3.28 2.56
C GLN A 190 13.39 4.62 2.16
N VAL A 191 12.93 5.34 3.18
CA VAL A 191 12.55 6.75 3.09
C VAL A 191 13.50 7.51 3.99
N ALA A 192 14.21 8.49 3.44
CA ALA A 192 15.13 9.32 4.19
C ALA A 192 14.91 10.80 3.90
N LYS A 193 15.41 11.68 4.76
CA LYS A 193 15.56 13.09 4.39
C LYS A 193 16.42 13.16 3.12
N ALA A 194 15.99 13.94 2.14
CA ALA A 194 16.72 14.07 0.89
C ALA A 194 18.11 14.65 1.18
N PRO A 195 19.20 13.94 0.84
CA PRO A 195 20.54 14.46 1.06
C PRO A 195 20.77 15.66 0.14
N LYS A 196 21.72 16.52 0.52
CA LYS A 196 22.21 17.56 -0.39
C LYS A 196 22.86 16.90 -1.61
N GLU A 197 22.85 17.60 -2.73
CA GLU A 197 23.43 17.09 -3.97
C GLU A 197 24.90 16.67 -3.75
N GLY A 198 25.21 15.40 -4.03
CA GLY A 198 26.54 14.80 -3.85
C GLY A 198 26.81 14.20 -2.46
N GLU A 199 25.92 14.35 -1.49
CA GLU A 199 26.02 13.71 -0.17
C GLU A 199 25.34 12.33 -0.15
N ALA A 200 25.88 11.42 0.66
CA ALA A 200 25.24 10.14 0.94
C ALA A 200 24.18 10.30 2.04
N ILE A 201 23.16 9.44 2.01
CA ILE A 201 22.15 9.37 3.08
C ILE A 201 22.82 8.93 4.37
N LYS A 202 22.61 9.70 5.43
CA LYS A 202 23.09 9.35 6.78
C LYS A 202 22.10 8.42 7.45
N SER A 203 22.59 7.56 8.36
CA SER A 203 21.75 6.56 9.01
C SER A 203 20.64 7.22 9.85
N GLU A 204 20.94 8.34 10.50
CA GLU A 204 20.02 9.14 11.31
C GLU A 204 18.92 9.85 10.49
N ASP A 205 19.14 10.04 9.19
CA ASP A 205 18.18 10.68 8.29
C ASP A 205 17.16 9.68 7.72
N VAL A 206 17.36 8.37 7.94
CA VAL A 206 16.43 7.33 7.48
C VAL A 206 15.21 7.29 8.39
N LEU A 207 14.06 7.71 7.87
CA LEU A 207 12.76 7.68 8.53
C LEU A 207 12.17 6.28 8.51
N ILE A 208 12.03 5.68 7.33
CA ILE A 208 11.34 4.40 7.13
C ILE A 208 12.31 3.41 6.52
N SER A 209 12.26 2.17 6.99
CA SER A 209 12.77 1.02 6.22
C SER A 209 11.64 0.04 5.99
N CYS A 210 11.54 -0.45 4.76
CA CYS A 210 10.51 -1.39 4.40
C CYS A 210 10.95 -2.40 3.34
N THR A 211 10.25 -3.53 3.31
CA THR A 211 10.45 -4.56 2.30
C THR A 211 9.12 -4.96 1.67
N PHE A 212 9.14 -5.15 0.35
CA PHE A 212 7.98 -5.62 -0.42
C PHE A 212 8.35 -6.90 -1.14
N THR A 213 7.52 -7.93 -1.00
CA THR A 213 7.67 -9.14 -1.81
C THR A 213 6.81 -8.98 -3.06
N MET A 214 7.45 -8.99 -4.22
CA MET A 214 6.81 -8.99 -5.53
C MET A 214 6.85 -10.38 -6.14
N VAL A 215 5.84 -10.70 -6.94
CA VAL A 215 5.75 -11.98 -7.66
C VAL A 215 5.57 -11.72 -9.15
N SER A 216 6.40 -12.37 -9.95
CA SER A 216 6.29 -12.36 -11.40
C SER A 216 5.41 -13.51 -11.88
N LEU A 217 4.46 -13.16 -12.75
CA LEU A 217 3.46 -14.02 -13.35
C LEU A 217 3.57 -13.95 -14.87
N ASP A 218 3.23 -15.05 -15.53
CA ASP A 218 3.05 -15.11 -16.97
C ASP A 218 1.84 -14.23 -17.38
N PRO A 219 1.99 -13.25 -18.30
CA PRO A 219 0.88 -12.39 -18.70
C PRO A 219 -0.31 -13.14 -19.29
N GLY A 220 -0.05 -14.24 -20.00
CA GLY A 220 -1.03 -15.13 -20.60
C GLY A 220 -1.68 -16.02 -19.54
N THR A 221 -0.90 -16.93 -18.95
CA THR A 221 -1.41 -18.00 -18.06
C THR A 221 -1.69 -17.58 -16.62
N LYS A 222 -1.21 -16.39 -16.19
CA LYS A 222 -1.24 -15.90 -14.80
C LYS A 222 -0.53 -16.80 -13.79
N LYS A 223 0.25 -17.79 -14.24
CA LYS A 223 1.03 -18.68 -13.38
C LYS A 223 2.39 -18.04 -13.03
N PRO A 224 2.99 -18.39 -11.86
CA PRO A 224 4.31 -17.87 -11.50
C PRO A 224 5.40 -18.24 -12.50
N VAL A 225 6.27 -17.30 -12.82
CA VAL A 225 7.40 -17.46 -13.77
C VAL A 225 8.73 -17.13 -13.11
N ASN A 226 9.82 -17.73 -13.61
CA ASN A 226 11.12 -17.52 -13.03
C ASN A 226 11.64 -16.08 -13.22
N VAL A 227 12.34 -15.55 -12.22
CA VAL A 227 12.94 -14.20 -12.21
C VAL A 227 14.47 -14.27 -12.30
N ASN A 228 15.07 -13.19 -12.79
CA ASN A 228 16.53 -13.07 -12.91
C ASN A 228 17.20 -13.30 -11.54
N PRO A 229 18.20 -14.20 -11.43
CA PRO A 229 18.95 -14.39 -10.20
C PRO A 229 19.82 -13.16 -9.90
N LEU A 230 20.11 -12.94 -8.62
CA LEU A 230 21.01 -11.85 -8.20
C LEU A 230 22.46 -12.29 -8.19
N ILE A 231 23.33 -11.44 -8.71
CA ILE A 231 24.77 -11.48 -8.50
C ILE A 231 25.05 -10.69 -7.22
N VAL A 232 25.79 -11.31 -6.30
CA VAL A 232 26.06 -10.76 -4.97
C VAL A 232 27.57 -10.85 -4.73
N GLU A 233 28.27 -9.73 -4.79
CA GLU A 233 29.74 -9.68 -4.74
C GLU A 233 30.23 -9.01 -3.45
N SER A 234 29.69 -7.84 -3.14
CA SER A 234 30.17 -7.01 -2.03
C SER A 234 29.76 -7.60 -0.67
N PRO A 235 30.52 -7.31 0.42
CA PRO A 235 30.13 -7.74 1.76
C PRO A 235 28.75 -7.22 2.18
N GLU A 236 28.38 -6.01 1.74
CA GLU A 236 27.09 -5.40 2.00
C GLU A 236 25.96 -6.11 1.25
N GLU A 237 26.14 -6.38 -0.05
CA GLU A 237 25.18 -7.14 -0.86
C GLU A 237 24.96 -8.54 -0.27
N LYS A 238 26.02 -9.20 0.21
CA LYS A 238 25.94 -10.51 0.87
C LYS A 238 25.12 -10.44 2.15
N ARG A 239 25.29 -9.39 2.95
CA ARG A 239 24.50 -9.15 4.16
C ARG A 239 23.02 -8.93 3.81
N LEU A 240 22.72 -8.09 2.83
CA LEU A 240 21.34 -7.80 2.39
C LEU A 240 20.66 -9.06 1.84
N TYR A 241 21.36 -9.84 1.03
CA TYR A 241 20.83 -11.09 0.47
C TYR A 241 20.54 -12.12 1.57
N ALA A 242 21.44 -12.28 2.54
CA ALA A 242 21.23 -13.15 3.70
C ALA A 242 20.04 -12.70 4.57
N LEU A 243 19.88 -11.38 4.74
CA LEU A 243 18.73 -10.80 5.44
C LEU A 243 17.41 -11.12 4.71
N GLY A 244 17.36 -10.92 3.38
CA GLY A 244 16.17 -11.26 2.60
C GLY A 244 15.84 -12.76 2.60
N GLU A 245 16.86 -13.62 2.62
CA GLU A 245 16.66 -15.06 2.79
C GLU A 245 16.06 -15.39 4.16
N ARG A 246 16.57 -14.75 5.24
CA ARG A 246 16.03 -14.89 6.60
C ARG A 246 14.57 -14.42 6.65
N ASN A 247 14.25 -13.27 6.06
CA ASN A 247 12.88 -12.74 5.99
C ASN A 247 11.94 -13.74 5.30
N SER A 248 12.36 -14.30 4.16
CA SER A 248 11.63 -15.34 3.44
C SER A 248 11.38 -16.60 4.29
N LYS A 249 12.37 -17.05 5.07
CA LYS A 249 12.23 -18.18 6.00
C LYS A 249 11.24 -17.88 7.12
N ILE A 250 11.32 -16.69 7.73
CA ILE A 250 10.39 -16.25 8.79
C ILE A 250 8.95 -16.21 8.26
N ARG A 251 8.72 -15.67 7.05
CA ARG A 251 7.39 -15.65 6.41
C ARG A 251 6.82 -17.07 6.24
N LYS A 252 7.65 -18.02 5.80
CA LYS A 252 7.25 -19.43 5.65
C LYS A 252 6.93 -20.08 6.99
N GLN A 253 7.78 -19.89 8.00
CA GLN A 253 7.58 -20.42 9.35
C GLN A 253 6.29 -19.87 9.97
N ARG A 254 6.02 -18.57 9.83
CA ARG A 254 4.79 -17.95 10.31
C ARG A 254 3.53 -18.56 9.69
N ASN A 255 3.56 -18.87 8.40
CA ASN A 255 2.46 -19.55 7.73
C ASN A 255 2.29 -21.01 8.18
N GLN A 256 3.37 -21.64 8.65
CA GLN A 256 3.33 -22.99 9.23
C GLN A 256 2.80 -22.98 10.66
N THR A 257 3.04 -21.94 11.46
CA THR A 257 2.56 -21.84 12.85
C THR A 257 1.24 -21.07 13.00
N ALA A 258 0.58 -20.76 11.89
CA ALA A 258 -0.65 -19.96 11.89
C ALA A 258 -1.77 -20.63 12.70
N LEU A 259 -2.41 -19.86 13.59
CA LEU A 259 -3.49 -20.34 14.46
C LEU A 259 -4.74 -20.83 13.70
N ILE A 260 -4.85 -20.50 12.41
CA ILE A 260 -5.91 -21.05 11.55
C ILE A 260 -5.67 -22.53 11.19
N LYS A 261 -4.42 -23.02 11.28
CA LYS A 261 -4.03 -24.40 10.97
C LYS A 261 -3.70 -25.21 12.22
N HIS A 262 -3.19 -24.55 13.25
CA HIS A 262 -2.72 -25.19 14.48
C HIS A 262 -3.41 -24.57 15.69
N THR A 263 -3.68 -25.39 16.70
CA THR A 263 -4.24 -24.94 17.98
C THR A 263 -3.24 -24.05 18.74
N PRO A 264 -3.72 -23.22 19.68
CA PRO A 264 -2.85 -22.57 20.65
C PRO A 264 -2.01 -23.58 21.42
N ASN A 265 -0.85 -23.15 21.92
CA ASN A 265 -0.05 -23.94 22.85
C ASN A 265 -0.66 -23.90 24.27
N ASP A 266 -0.06 -24.64 25.21
CA ASP A 266 -0.58 -24.75 26.59
C ASP A 266 -0.64 -23.38 27.29
N LEU A 267 0.44 -22.58 27.23
CA LEU A 267 0.49 -21.24 27.83
C LEU A 267 -0.57 -20.28 27.23
N GLU A 268 -0.80 -20.37 25.94
CA GLU A 268 -1.82 -19.59 25.25
C GLU A 268 -3.22 -20.06 25.61
N SER A 269 -3.41 -21.37 25.81
CA SER A 269 -4.68 -21.95 26.26
C SER A 269 -5.00 -21.53 27.70
N ASP A 270 -3.99 -21.50 28.58
CA ASP A 270 -4.10 -20.97 29.93
C ASP A 270 -4.48 -19.49 29.92
N LEU A 271 -3.90 -18.69 29.01
CA LEU A 271 -4.28 -17.29 28.84
C LEU A 271 -5.73 -17.14 28.40
N ILE A 272 -6.20 -17.95 27.45
CA ILE A 272 -7.61 -17.97 27.03
C ILE A 272 -8.51 -18.26 28.24
N HIS A 273 -8.14 -19.27 29.02
CA HIS A 273 -8.89 -19.64 30.23
C HIS A 273 -8.91 -18.49 31.24
N ALA A 274 -7.77 -17.81 31.45
CA ALA A 274 -7.68 -16.66 32.34
C ALA A 274 -8.58 -15.50 31.90
N PHE A 275 -8.64 -15.19 30.61
CA PHE A 275 -9.58 -14.18 30.09
C PHE A 275 -11.04 -14.58 30.33
N TRP A 276 -11.38 -15.84 30.08
CA TRP A 276 -12.73 -16.35 30.31
C TRP A 276 -13.12 -16.28 31.79
N GLN A 277 -12.22 -16.68 32.70
CA GLN A 277 -12.41 -16.55 34.15
C GLN A 277 -12.61 -15.08 34.55
N LYS A 278 -11.78 -14.17 34.01
CA LYS A 278 -11.89 -12.73 34.28
C LYS A 278 -13.23 -12.16 33.83
N GLN A 279 -13.74 -12.61 32.69
CA GLN A 279 -15.05 -12.22 32.19
C GLN A 279 -16.17 -12.68 33.13
N LEU A 280 -16.10 -13.91 33.65
CA LEU A 280 -17.08 -14.41 34.62
C LEU A 280 -17.09 -13.56 35.90
N GLN A 281 -15.91 -13.23 36.43
CA GLN A 281 -15.78 -12.40 37.63
C GLN A 281 -16.45 -11.03 37.47
N PHE A 282 -16.31 -10.38 36.31
CA PHE A 282 -16.95 -9.09 36.05
C PHE A 282 -18.49 -9.13 36.07
N HIS A 283 -19.08 -10.30 35.89
CA HIS A 283 -20.53 -10.50 35.87
C HIS A 283 -21.07 -11.20 37.13
N ASP A 284 -20.21 -11.61 38.06
CA ASP A 284 -20.64 -12.28 39.30
C ASP A 284 -21.24 -11.26 40.29
N PRO A 285 -22.52 -11.42 40.69
CA PRO A 285 -23.13 -10.55 41.70
C PRO A 285 -22.46 -10.64 43.08
N HIS A 286 -21.74 -11.72 43.38
CA HIS A 286 -21.09 -11.96 44.67
C HIS A 286 -19.63 -11.49 44.71
N ASP A 287 -19.04 -11.17 43.56
CA ASP A 287 -17.75 -10.51 43.46
C ASP A 287 -17.97 -9.00 43.40
N GLU A 288 -17.12 -8.22 44.08
CA GLU A 288 -17.13 -6.75 43.98
C GLU A 288 -16.39 -6.27 42.73
N LEU A 289 -15.58 -7.12 42.10
CA LEU A 289 -14.82 -6.80 40.91
C LEU A 289 -15.75 -6.49 39.74
N ARG A 290 -15.62 -5.28 39.20
CA ARG A 290 -16.32 -4.84 37.98
C ARG A 290 -15.31 -4.56 36.89
N LYS A 291 -15.78 -4.61 35.64
CA LYS A 291 -14.97 -4.28 34.46
C LYS A 291 -14.50 -2.81 34.59
N PRO A 292 -13.19 -2.55 34.65
CA PRO A 292 -12.68 -1.18 34.69
C PRO A 292 -13.11 -0.34 33.46
N ASP A 293 -13.13 0.98 33.61
CA ASP A 293 -13.53 1.90 32.54
C ASP A 293 -12.52 1.96 31.39
N ASN A 294 -11.23 1.74 31.68
CA ASN A 294 -10.16 1.67 30.70
C ASN A 294 -10.11 0.32 29.95
N VAL A 295 -11.01 -0.63 30.24
CA VAL A 295 -11.09 -1.93 29.55
C VAL A 295 -12.30 -1.95 28.62
N HIS A 296 -12.06 -2.18 27.34
CA HIS A 296 -13.12 -2.33 26.33
C HIS A 296 -13.10 -3.72 25.71
N PHE A 297 -14.28 -4.25 25.41
CA PHE A 297 -14.39 -5.52 24.69
C PHE A 297 -14.02 -5.35 23.22
N MET A 298 -13.34 -6.35 22.66
CA MET A 298 -12.79 -6.31 21.31
C MET A 298 -13.84 -5.96 20.24
N ASP A 299 -15.04 -6.54 20.31
CA ASP A 299 -16.13 -6.29 19.37
C ASP A 299 -16.56 -4.80 19.32
N THR A 300 -16.53 -4.11 20.47
CA THR A 300 -16.91 -2.69 20.58
C THR A 300 -15.92 -1.74 19.90
N THR A 301 -14.72 -2.23 19.56
CA THR A 301 -13.66 -1.43 18.91
C THR A 301 -13.74 -1.44 17.38
N THR A 302 -14.69 -2.17 16.79
CA THR A 302 -14.71 -2.46 15.36
C THR A 302 -15.24 -1.29 14.53
N LEU A 303 -14.46 -0.83 13.54
CA LEU A 303 -14.89 0.10 12.50
C LEU A 303 -14.95 -0.58 11.13
N LYS A 304 -15.93 -0.19 10.32
CA LYS A 304 -16.16 -0.76 8.98
C LYS A 304 -16.30 0.35 7.95
N THR A 305 -15.75 0.12 6.76
CA THR A 305 -15.98 0.97 5.60
C THR A 305 -16.16 0.12 4.35
N ALA A 306 -16.89 0.65 3.38
CA ALA A 306 -17.11 0.03 2.09
C ALA A 306 -16.96 1.07 0.99
N MET A 307 -16.29 0.70 -0.10
CA MET A 307 -16.00 1.61 -1.20
C MET A 307 -15.97 0.89 -2.54
N ILE A 308 -16.47 1.56 -3.58
CA ILE A 308 -16.39 1.08 -4.95
C ILE A 308 -14.97 1.27 -5.49
N MET A 309 -14.43 0.25 -6.14
CA MET A 309 -13.10 0.25 -6.72
C MET A 309 -13.10 0.93 -8.09
N GLN A 310 -12.47 2.09 -8.18
CA GLN A 310 -12.55 2.94 -9.37
C GLN A 310 -11.31 2.81 -10.28
N PRO A 311 -11.44 3.06 -11.60
CA PRO A 311 -10.35 2.93 -12.55
C PRO A 311 -9.12 3.80 -12.25
N GLN A 312 -9.24 4.93 -11.53
CA GLN A 312 -8.09 5.75 -11.17
C GLN A 312 -7.10 5.04 -10.24
N PHE A 313 -7.55 3.99 -9.53
CA PHE A 313 -6.72 3.21 -8.61
C PHE A 313 -6.29 1.88 -9.22
N ARG A 314 -6.31 1.75 -10.55
CA ARG A 314 -5.87 0.53 -11.24
C ARG A 314 -4.34 0.41 -11.30
N ASN A 315 -3.88 -0.82 -11.46
CA ASN A 315 -2.49 -1.15 -11.74
C ASN A 315 -2.21 -1.19 -13.26
N ARG A 316 -0.97 -1.54 -13.61
CA ARG A 316 -0.49 -1.62 -14.99
C ARG A 316 -1.24 -2.63 -15.87
N HIS A 317 -1.90 -3.60 -15.25
CA HIS A 317 -2.67 -4.65 -15.92
C HIS A 317 -4.14 -4.27 -16.16
N HIS A 318 -4.43 -2.97 -16.12
CA HIS A 318 -5.70 -2.32 -16.46
C HIS A 318 -6.88 -2.59 -15.52
N PHE A 319 -7.12 -3.83 -15.11
CA PHE A 319 -8.41 -4.21 -14.49
C PHE A 319 -8.33 -4.59 -13.02
N MET A 320 -7.15 -4.50 -12.40
CA MET A 320 -6.96 -4.76 -10.98
C MET A 320 -6.52 -3.50 -10.26
N ILE A 321 -6.95 -3.34 -9.01
CA ILE A 321 -6.52 -2.26 -8.13
C ILE A 321 -5.08 -2.52 -7.66
N PHE A 322 -4.28 -1.46 -7.57
CA PHE A 322 -2.89 -1.58 -7.12
C PHE A 322 -2.80 -1.72 -5.59
N GLY A 323 -1.79 -2.45 -5.11
CA GLY A 323 -1.66 -2.83 -3.69
C GLY A 323 -1.50 -1.64 -2.74
N GLY A 324 -0.78 -0.61 -3.18
CA GLY A 324 -0.56 0.63 -2.42
C GLY A 324 -1.85 1.38 -2.10
N PHE A 325 -2.89 1.27 -2.95
CA PHE A 325 -4.18 1.87 -2.65
C PHE A 325 -4.85 1.17 -1.48
N LEU A 326 -4.79 -0.17 -1.45
CA LEU A 326 -5.27 -0.95 -0.32
C LEU A 326 -4.50 -0.56 0.95
N LEU A 327 -3.16 -0.47 0.90
CA LEU A 327 -2.34 -0.06 2.04
C LEU A 327 -2.73 1.30 2.60
N LYS A 328 -2.97 2.29 1.73
CA LYS A 328 -3.44 3.61 2.15
C LYS A 328 -4.78 3.52 2.88
N GLN A 329 -5.77 2.84 2.27
CA GLN A 329 -7.11 2.77 2.83
C GLN A 329 -7.16 1.97 4.13
N THR A 330 -6.39 0.88 4.22
CA THR A 330 -6.32 0.07 5.44
C THR A 330 -5.58 0.81 6.54
N PHE A 331 -4.54 1.58 6.23
CA PHE A 331 -3.86 2.43 7.20
C PHE A 331 -4.77 3.53 7.75
N GLU A 332 -5.46 4.28 6.88
CA GLU A 332 -6.36 5.37 7.30
C GLU A 332 -7.51 4.84 8.17
N LEU A 333 -8.06 3.66 7.85
CA LEU A 333 -9.06 3.01 8.69
C LEU A 333 -8.48 2.54 10.02
N ALA A 334 -7.27 1.98 10.02
CA ALA A 334 -6.60 1.52 11.24
C ALA A 334 -6.29 2.67 12.19
N PHE A 335 -5.78 3.79 11.66
CA PHE A 335 -5.56 5.03 12.40
C PHE A 335 -6.87 5.52 13.03
N THR A 336 -7.95 5.56 12.24
CA THR A 336 -9.28 5.99 12.73
C THR A 336 -9.80 5.06 13.83
N CYS A 337 -9.59 3.75 13.70
CA CYS A 337 -9.98 2.76 14.71
C CYS A 337 -9.20 2.93 16.01
N ALA A 338 -7.87 3.11 15.94
CA ALA A 338 -7.06 3.40 17.13
C ALA A 338 -7.47 4.72 17.79
N ALA A 339 -7.70 5.78 17.00
CA ALA A 339 -8.13 7.09 17.51
C ALA A 339 -9.52 7.04 18.17
N ALA A 340 -10.47 6.32 17.55
CA ALA A 340 -11.81 6.15 18.09
C ALA A 340 -11.82 5.31 19.37
N PHE A 341 -10.97 4.28 19.45
CA PHE A 341 -10.79 3.45 20.64
C PHE A 341 -10.14 4.24 21.79
N ALA A 342 -9.03 4.91 21.53
CA ALA A 342 -8.28 5.60 22.57
C ALA A 342 -8.88 6.97 22.93
N HIS A 343 -9.64 7.61 22.05
CA HIS A 343 -9.99 9.04 22.16
C HIS A 343 -8.74 9.92 22.35
N ALA A 344 -7.64 9.54 21.71
CA ALA A 344 -6.35 10.21 21.73
C ALA A 344 -5.72 10.08 20.33
N ARG A 345 -4.78 10.97 20.01
CA ARG A 345 -4.04 10.88 18.74
C ARG A 345 -3.15 9.63 18.76
N PRO A 346 -3.34 8.68 17.82
CA PRO A 346 -2.41 7.59 17.63
C PRO A 346 -1.15 8.09 16.90
N THR A 347 0.00 7.55 17.28
CA THR A 347 1.25 7.70 16.52
C THR A 347 1.62 6.35 15.92
N PHE A 348 1.86 6.28 14.62
CA PHE A 348 2.24 5.03 13.98
C PHE A 348 3.61 4.51 14.44
N VAL A 349 3.71 3.20 14.67
CA VAL A 349 4.95 2.54 15.10
C VAL A 349 5.46 1.61 14.01
N SER A 350 4.61 0.67 13.56
CA SER A 350 5.00 -0.30 12.55
C SER A 350 3.81 -0.95 11.86
N LEU A 351 4.05 -1.45 10.65
CA LEU A 351 3.17 -2.39 9.96
C LEU A 351 3.86 -3.76 9.93
N ASP A 352 3.11 -4.77 10.34
CA ASP A 352 3.55 -6.16 10.29
C ASP A 352 3.35 -6.77 8.90
N PRO A 353 4.05 -7.89 8.60
CA PRO A 353 3.87 -8.63 7.37
C PRO A 353 2.39 -8.85 7.02
N SER A 354 2.01 -8.24 5.90
CA SER A 354 0.66 -8.12 5.36
C SER A 354 0.63 -8.70 3.95
N THR A 355 -0.29 -9.64 3.71
CA THR A 355 -0.35 -10.40 2.44
C THR A 355 -1.54 -9.97 1.59
N PHE A 356 -1.32 -9.77 0.30
CA PHE A 356 -2.36 -9.57 -0.71
C PHE A 356 -2.77 -10.94 -1.28
N GLN A 357 -3.81 -11.53 -0.70
CA GLN A 357 -4.22 -12.91 -0.98
C GLN A 357 -4.93 -13.07 -2.33
N ASN A 358 -5.79 -12.11 -2.68
CA ASN A 358 -6.57 -12.13 -3.92
C ASN A 358 -6.56 -10.76 -4.59
N PRO A 359 -6.54 -10.71 -5.94
CA PRO A 359 -6.63 -9.46 -6.66
C PRO A 359 -7.99 -8.80 -6.44
N VAL A 360 -8.01 -7.47 -6.56
CA VAL A 360 -9.21 -6.66 -6.40
C VAL A 360 -9.59 -6.06 -7.76
N PRO A 361 -10.64 -6.55 -8.43
CA PRO A 361 -11.04 -6.02 -9.73
C PRO A 361 -11.57 -4.59 -9.65
N VAL A 362 -11.30 -3.79 -10.67
CA VAL A 362 -11.96 -2.50 -10.86
C VAL A 362 -13.47 -2.73 -11.03
N GLY A 363 -14.28 -1.90 -10.38
CA GLY A 363 -15.75 -2.00 -10.34
C GLY A 363 -16.28 -2.85 -9.19
N SER A 364 -15.44 -3.55 -8.43
CA SER A 364 -15.88 -4.32 -7.25
C SER A 364 -16.02 -3.46 -5.99
N ILE A 365 -16.76 -3.94 -4.99
CA ILE A 365 -16.92 -3.29 -3.68
C ILE A 365 -15.88 -3.87 -2.73
N LEU A 366 -14.99 -3.00 -2.22
CA LEU A 366 -14.02 -3.33 -1.17
C LEU A 366 -14.63 -3.02 0.19
N TYR A 367 -14.77 -4.04 1.02
CA TYR A 367 -15.14 -3.94 2.44
C TYR A 367 -13.87 -4.05 3.28
N LEU A 368 -13.68 -3.09 4.18
CA LEU A 368 -12.61 -3.10 5.17
C LEU A 368 -13.23 -3.15 6.57
N THR A 369 -12.68 -3.97 7.44
CA THR A 369 -13.07 -4.07 8.85
C THR A 369 -11.82 -3.94 9.71
N ALA A 370 -11.73 -2.86 10.48
CA ALA A 370 -10.66 -2.63 11.44
C ALA A 370 -11.13 -2.96 12.85
N THR A 371 -10.32 -3.68 13.61
CA THR A 371 -10.61 -4.07 15.00
C THR A 371 -9.32 -3.96 15.81
N VAL A 372 -9.40 -3.39 17.03
CA VAL A 372 -8.29 -3.42 17.98
C VAL A 372 -8.16 -4.84 18.50
N VAL A 373 -7.05 -5.50 18.21
CA VAL A 373 -6.85 -6.93 18.50
C VAL A 373 -5.96 -7.18 19.70
N TYR A 374 -5.09 -6.24 20.05
CA TYR A 374 -4.15 -6.38 21.17
C TYR A 374 -3.72 -5.01 21.69
N THR A 375 -3.44 -4.95 23.00
CA THR A 375 -2.86 -3.78 23.66
C THR A 375 -1.65 -4.20 24.49
N ASP A 376 -0.57 -3.42 24.45
CA ASP A 376 0.64 -3.61 25.24
C ASP A 376 0.90 -2.35 26.10
N PRO A 377 0.97 -2.47 27.44
CA PRO A 377 0.95 -3.72 28.20
C PRO A 377 -0.41 -4.47 28.12
N PRO A 378 -0.45 -5.80 28.32
CA PRO A 378 -1.67 -6.58 28.22
C PRO A 378 -2.56 -6.45 29.47
N LEU A 379 -3.86 -6.71 29.36
CA LEU A 379 -4.76 -6.75 30.53
C LEU A 379 -4.42 -7.90 31.48
N ILE A 380 -4.11 -9.07 30.90
CA ILE A 380 -3.68 -10.28 31.59
C ILE A 380 -2.35 -10.68 30.96
N GLY A 381 -1.30 -10.72 31.77
CA GLY A 381 0.05 -11.11 31.37
C GLY A 381 0.21 -12.62 31.33
N ALA A 382 1.25 -13.09 30.63
CA ALA A 382 1.74 -14.46 30.86
C ALA A 382 2.36 -14.57 32.27
N PRO A 383 2.52 -15.79 32.81
CA PRO A 383 3.15 -16.02 34.11
C PRO A 383 4.49 -15.29 34.32
N ASP A 384 5.24 -15.07 33.23
CA ASP A 384 6.57 -14.46 33.25
C ASP A 384 6.59 -12.98 32.84
N GLU A 385 5.43 -12.37 32.58
CA GLU A 385 5.32 -11.01 32.05
C GLU A 385 5.00 -9.99 33.16
N THR A 386 5.89 -9.02 33.36
CA THR A 386 5.63 -7.88 34.24
C THR A 386 4.68 -6.90 33.55
N ILE A 387 3.49 -6.76 34.10
CA ILE A 387 2.48 -5.82 33.60
C ILE A 387 2.66 -4.50 34.35
N ASP A 388 2.80 -3.40 33.61
CA ASP A 388 2.62 -2.06 34.15
C ASP A 388 1.12 -1.67 34.02
N PRO A 389 0.32 -1.78 35.10
CA PRO A 389 -1.11 -1.46 35.05
C PRO A 389 -1.37 0.04 34.93
N GLU A 390 -0.44 0.89 35.38
CA GLU A 390 -0.58 2.35 35.42
C GLU A 390 0.18 3.05 34.28
N SER A 391 0.55 2.28 33.25
CA SER A 391 1.30 2.82 32.12
C SER A 391 0.57 4.00 31.48
N LYS A 392 1.29 5.12 31.34
CA LYS A 392 0.80 6.33 30.68
C LYS A 392 0.48 6.08 29.20
N TYR A 393 1.23 5.17 28.58
CA TYR A 393 1.16 4.87 27.17
C TYR A 393 0.63 3.45 26.95
N THR A 394 -0.14 3.29 25.87
CA THR A 394 -0.56 1.98 25.39
C THR A 394 -0.15 1.84 23.93
N ARG A 395 0.49 0.73 23.59
CA ARG A 395 0.64 0.30 22.19
C ARG A 395 -0.62 -0.45 21.80
N VAL A 396 -1.29 0.02 20.75
CA VAL A 396 -2.54 -0.53 20.24
C VAL A 396 -2.27 -1.20 18.90
N GLN A 397 -2.54 -2.50 18.81
CA GLN A 397 -2.50 -3.22 17.54
C GLN A 397 -3.90 -3.31 16.93
N VAL A 398 -4.01 -2.83 15.69
CA VAL A 398 -5.25 -2.85 14.91
C VAL A 398 -5.08 -3.80 13.74
N ARG A 399 -6.00 -4.76 13.64
CA ARG A 399 -6.12 -5.65 12.48
C ARG A 399 -7.15 -5.09 11.53
N VAL A 400 -6.79 -4.97 10.26
CA VAL A 400 -7.70 -4.64 9.17
C VAL A 400 -7.85 -5.83 8.23
N GLU A 401 -9.07 -6.38 8.17
CA GLU A 401 -9.44 -7.42 7.22
C GLU A 401 -10.09 -6.78 6.00
N SER A 402 -9.63 -7.17 4.80
CA SER A 402 -10.19 -6.69 3.55
C SER A 402 -10.90 -7.82 2.78
N LYS A 403 -12.09 -7.52 2.28
CA LYS A 403 -12.96 -8.45 1.54
C LYS A 403 -13.50 -7.74 0.30
N VAL A 404 -13.44 -8.38 -0.85
CA VAL A 404 -14.01 -7.85 -2.09
C VAL A 404 -15.29 -8.60 -2.45
N ARG A 405 -16.28 -7.87 -2.95
CA ARG A 405 -17.49 -8.43 -3.55
C ARG A 405 -17.81 -7.81 -4.90
N ASP A 406 -18.39 -8.60 -5.78
CA ASP A 406 -18.95 -8.07 -7.01
C ASP A 406 -20.17 -7.18 -6.71
N VAL A 407 -20.49 -6.21 -7.58
CA VAL A 407 -21.63 -5.29 -7.37
C VAL A 407 -22.96 -6.02 -7.32
N GLU A 408 -23.07 -7.13 -8.06
CA GLU A 408 -24.21 -8.04 -8.03
C GLU A 408 -24.28 -8.87 -6.74
N HIS A 409 -23.30 -8.73 -5.84
CA HIS A 409 -23.17 -9.45 -4.57
C HIS A 409 -23.10 -10.97 -4.70
N GLY A 410 -22.83 -11.51 -5.89
CA GLY A 410 -22.82 -12.95 -6.15
C GLY A 410 -21.59 -13.69 -5.60
N ARG A 411 -20.43 -13.03 -5.46
CA ARG A 411 -19.19 -13.65 -4.96
C ARG A 411 -18.48 -12.73 -3.97
N SER A 412 -17.88 -13.34 -2.95
CA SER A 412 -17.09 -12.65 -1.92
C SER A 412 -15.74 -13.36 -1.75
N LYS A 413 -14.63 -12.62 -1.77
CA LYS A 413 -13.29 -13.17 -1.55
C LYS A 413 -12.52 -12.32 -0.53
N PRO A 414 -11.79 -12.91 0.42
CA PRO A 414 -10.85 -12.16 1.25
C PRO A 414 -9.70 -11.67 0.37
N THR A 415 -9.26 -10.43 0.53
CA THR A 415 -8.20 -9.85 -0.30
C THR A 415 -6.90 -9.68 0.47
N GLY A 416 -6.97 -9.54 1.79
CA GLY A 416 -5.79 -9.37 2.63
C GLY A 416 -6.12 -9.17 4.11
N GLN A 417 -5.07 -9.21 4.91
CA GLN A 417 -5.09 -8.86 6.32
C GLN A 417 -3.86 -8.00 6.60
N PHE A 418 -4.09 -6.87 7.26
CA PHE A 418 -3.08 -5.88 7.61
C PHE A 418 -3.07 -5.68 9.11
N ASN A 419 -1.90 -5.62 9.74
CA ASN A 419 -1.80 -5.39 11.18
C ASN A 419 -0.91 -4.17 11.41
N TYR A 420 -1.49 -3.14 12.01
CA TYR A 420 -0.85 -1.86 12.29
C TYR A 420 -0.68 -1.70 13.79
N THR A 421 0.49 -1.23 14.21
CA THR A 421 0.77 -0.89 15.61
C THR A 421 0.85 0.62 15.74
N PHE A 422 0.09 1.16 16.68
CA PHE A 422 0.11 2.57 17.07
C PHE A 422 0.49 2.71 18.54
N ASN A 423 1.02 3.85 18.92
CA ASN A 423 1.18 4.27 20.31
C ASN A 423 0.15 5.35 20.63
N VAL A 424 -0.48 5.28 21.81
CA VAL A 424 -1.42 6.30 22.31
C VAL A 424 -1.05 6.71 23.73
N GLU A 425 -1.16 7.99 24.04
CA GLU A 425 -0.99 8.56 25.38
C GLU A 425 -2.26 8.36 26.22
N LYS A 426 -2.62 7.09 26.44
CA LYS A 426 -3.74 6.73 27.31
C LYS A 426 -3.52 5.35 27.88
N ASN A 427 -3.90 5.17 29.13
CA ASN A 427 -4.05 3.86 29.72
C ASN A 427 -5.39 3.26 29.25
N ILE A 428 -5.34 2.30 28.31
CA ILE A 428 -6.52 1.65 27.75
C ILE A 428 -6.19 0.21 27.36
N ARG A 429 -7.13 -0.71 27.51
CA ARG A 429 -6.92 -2.14 27.28
C ARG A 429 -8.06 -2.74 26.48
N VAL A 430 -7.72 -3.67 25.59
CA VAL A 430 -8.71 -4.48 24.86
C VAL A 430 -8.84 -5.86 25.48
N MET A 431 -10.07 -6.37 25.55
CA MET A 431 -10.38 -7.70 26.08
C MET A 431 -11.15 -8.54 25.05
N PRO A 432 -10.62 -9.70 24.62
CA PRO A 432 -11.37 -10.68 23.82
C PRO A 432 -12.43 -11.41 24.67
N ARG A 433 -13.52 -11.84 24.05
CA ARG A 433 -14.63 -12.59 24.67
C ARG A 433 -14.97 -13.88 23.92
N THR A 434 -14.86 -13.88 22.60
CA THR A 434 -15.18 -15.06 21.78
C THR A 434 -13.93 -15.85 21.41
N TYR A 435 -14.10 -17.13 21.06
CA TYR A 435 -12.97 -17.95 20.59
C TYR A 435 -12.24 -17.34 19.39
N GLN A 436 -12.98 -16.72 18.45
CA GLN A 436 -12.38 -16.01 17.33
C GLN A 436 -11.55 -14.81 17.78
N GLU A 437 -12.06 -14.02 18.74
CA GLU A 437 -11.33 -12.88 19.31
C GLU A 437 -10.08 -13.32 20.08
N PHE A 438 -10.13 -14.46 20.78
CA PHE A 438 -8.95 -15.07 21.40
C PHE A 438 -7.88 -15.41 20.36
N MET A 439 -8.25 -16.01 19.22
CA MET A 439 -7.29 -16.31 18.15
C MET A 439 -6.68 -15.04 17.55
N GLN A 440 -7.47 -13.98 17.39
CA GLN A 440 -6.98 -12.69 16.91
C GLN A 440 -6.03 -12.03 17.91
N TYR A 441 -6.36 -12.07 19.20
CA TYR A 441 -5.53 -11.56 20.29
C TYR A 441 -4.19 -12.31 20.37
N LEU A 442 -4.21 -13.64 20.31
CA LEU A 442 -3.00 -14.46 20.36
C LEU A 442 -2.10 -14.25 19.13
N ASP A 443 -2.64 -14.19 17.91
CA ASP A 443 -1.83 -13.90 16.72
C ASP A 443 -1.22 -12.48 16.78
N ALA A 444 -1.95 -11.51 17.34
CA ALA A 444 -1.45 -10.15 17.55
C ALA A 444 -0.35 -10.11 18.63
N ARG A 445 -0.54 -10.81 19.75
CA ARG A 445 0.49 -10.96 20.80
C ARG A 445 1.76 -11.60 20.26
N ARG A 446 1.66 -12.72 19.53
CA ARG A 446 2.82 -13.34 18.84
C ARG A 446 3.56 -12.38 17.93
N ARG A 447 2.85 -11.45 17.26
CA ARG A 447 3.47 -10.37 16.48
C ARG A 447 4.19 -9.38 17.37
N ALA A 448 3.55 -8.91 18.44
CA ALA A 448 4.13 -7.99 19.41
C ALA A 448 5.46 -8.51 19.97
N ASP A 449 5.51 -9.79 20.34
CA ASP A 449 6.71 -10.40 20.92
C ASP A 449 7.85 -10.48 19.90
N GLN A 450 7.55 -10.90 18.65
CA GLN A 450 8.53 -10.86 17.55
C GLN A 450 9.05 -9.46 17.27
N ILE A 451 8.19 -8.43 17.43
CA ILE A 451 8.58 -7.03 17.27
C ILE A 451 9.56 -6.63 18.37
N LYS A 452 9.25 -6.94 19.64
CA LYS A 452 10.12 -6.65 20.79
C LYS A 452 11.51 -7.26 20.55
N GLU A 453 11.58 -8.54 20.19
CA GLU A 453 12.84 -9.22 19.86
C GLU A 453 13.61 -8.55 18.70
N SER A 454 12.91 -8.14 17.63
CA SER A 454 13.56 -7.49 16.48
C SER A 454 14.10 -6.10 16.82
N ILE A 455 13.35 -5.32 17.61
CA ILE A 455 13.73 -3.98 18.04
C ILE A 455 14.95 -4.06 18.96
N ASP A 456 14.96 -5.01 19.90
CA ASP A 456 16.07 -5.21 20.84
C ASP A 456 17.35 -5.64 20.10
N ALA A 457 17.20 -6.48 19.07
CA ALA A 457 18.33 -6.93 18.25
C ALA A 457 18.92 -5.81 17.37
N ASP A 458 18.08 -4.96 16.79
CA ASP A 458 18.52 -3.90 15.88
C ASP A 458 18.87 -2.60 16.63
N GLY A 459 18.45 -2.44 17.90
CA GLY A 459 18.59 -1.20 18.67
C GLY A 459 17.68 -0.07 18.15
N ILE A 460 16.67 -0.40 17.33
CA ILE A 460 15.81 0.56 16.63
C ILE A 460 14.45 0.57 17.33
N GLY A 461 14.34 1.37 18.39
CA GLY A 461 13.12 1.52 19.16
C GLY A 461 12.76 2.98 19.36
N LEU A 462 11.60 3.40 18.87
CA LEU A 462 11.05 4.72 19.18
C LEU A 462 10.41 4.70 20.57
N SER A 463 10.91 5.55 21.47
CA SER A 463 10.20 5.81 22.70
C SER A 463 8.89 6.55 22.41
N PRO A 464 7.80 6.28 23.16
CA PRO A 464 6.54 7.01 23.04
C PRO A 464 6.69 8.53 22.96
N LYS A 465 7.53 9.10 23.82
CA LYS A 465 7.78 10.54 23.92
C LYS A 465 8.43 11.11 22.66
N VAL A 466 9.40 10.39 22.10
CA VAL A 466 10.09 10.81 20.86
C VAL A 466 9.17 10.68 19.64
N ALA A 467 8.21 9.75 19.68
CA ALA A 467 7.22 9.58 18.62
C ALA A 467 6.17 10.74 18.62
N GLU A 468 5.83 11.30 19.78
CA GLU A 468 4.90 12.45 19.88
C GLU A 468 5.44 13.72 19.21
N GLU A 469 6.76 13.93 19.24
CA GLU A 469 7.42 15.07 18.62
C GLU A 469 7.50 14.94 17.09
N SER A 470 7.04 13.81 16.52
CA SER A 470 7.14 13.58 15.08
C SER A 470 6.09 14.34 14.29
N VAL A 471 6.51 14.91 13.16
CA VAL A 471 5.62 15.53 12.14
C VAL A 471 4.94 14.50 11.23
N THR A 472 5.06 13.19 11.49
CA THR A 472 4.29 12.14 10.81
C THR A 472 3.11 11.66 11.65
N GLU A 473 2.13 11.02 11.01
CA GLU A 473 1.03 10.29 11.67
C GLU A 473 1.47 9.10 12.54
#